data_AF-A0AAN8N5A6-F1
#
_entry.id   AF-A0AAN8N5A6-F1
#
_cell.length_a   1.000
_cell.length_b   1.000
_cell.length_c   1.000
_cell.angle_alpha   90.00
_cell.angle_beta   90.00
_cell.angle_gamma   90.00
#
_symmetry.space_group_name_H-M   'P 1'
#
loop_
_entity.id
_entity.type
_entity.pdbx_description
1 polymer ?
#
loop_
_entity_poly.entity_id
_entity_poly.type
_entity_poly.pdbx_seq_one_letter_code
_entity_poly.pdbx_strand_id
1 'polypeptide(L)'
;MLSSLPKDIVILVSSENAVTERRISPSWTISTLKSKLEPITGIPPFAQQLSYQLHDASPAQPISVADEDAVYVSELGWTAGAKLAVSDTRPPSFRENYTDTSQVEKYEMPEQDYAKLSDSVLAWKKRNQLGRFDPTQAATAEQKQAEEEKEVEKRGIKVGERCLVGEIETGRRGEVAYIGLVEKIPQGGIWVGVRLDEPTGKNDGSMDGVRFFEASSNHGTFVRPNRVTVGDFPPKSLDDEDLLEEI
;
A
#
# COMPACT_ATOMS: atom_id res chain seq x y z
N MET A 1 -43.00 -2.99 -51.65
CA MET A 1 -42.65 -2.24 -50.43
C MET A 1 -41.51 -2.98 -49.76
N LEU A 2 -40.30 -2.39 -49.70
CA LEU A 2 -39.18 -2.98 -48.97
C LEU A 2 -39.44 -2.75 -47.48
N SER A 3 -39.84 -3.79 -46.74
CA SER A 3 -39.90 -3.71 -45.28
C SER A 3 -38.46 -3.50 -44.78
N SER A 4 -38.19 -2.35 -44.17
CA SER A 4 -36.94 -2.10 -43.46
C SER A 4 -36.69 -3.25 -42.49
N LEU A 5 -35.56 -3.96 -42.65
CA LEU A 5 -35.14 -4.94 -41.66
C LEU A 5 -35.06 -4.25 -40.29
N PRO A 6 -35.51 -4.91 -39.21
CA PRO A 6 -35.43 -4.34 -37.89
C PRO A 6 -33.96 -4.11 -37.54
N LYS A 7 -33.64 -2.89 -37.09
CA LYS A 7 -32.27 -2.50 -36.74
C LYS A 7 -31.82 -3.25 -35.48
N ASP A 8 -30.56 -3.66 -35.46
CA ASP A 8 -29.93 -4.21 -34.27
C ASP A 8 -30.06 -3.25 -33.08
N ILE A 9 -30.36 -3.80 -31.91
CA ILE A 9 -30.46 -3.07 -30.65
C ILE A 9 -29.19 -3.29 -29.82
N VAL A 10 -28.64 -2.20 -29.27
CA VAL A 10 -27.46 -2.28 -28.38
C VAL A 10 -27.95 -2.49 -26.96
N ILE A 11 -27.55 -3.59 -26.34
CA ILE A 11 -27.94 -3.99 -24.99
C ILE A 11 -26.68 -4.26 -24.16
N LEU A 12 -26.70 -3.86 -22.89
CA LEU A 12 -25.66 -4.19 -21.93
C LEU A 12 -25.87 -5.61 -21.41
N VAL A 13 -25.04 -6.56 -21.83
CA VAL A 13 -25.04 -7.93 -21.32
C VAL A 13 -24.18 -7.99 -20.07
N SER A 14 -24.72 -8.54 -18.98
CA SER A 14 -23.99 -8.74 -17.73
C SER A 14 -24.16 -10.15 -17.20
N SER A 15 -23.06 -10.80 -16.84
CA SER A 15 -23.01 -12.03 -16.04
C SER A 15 -22.08 -11.83 -14.84
N GLU A 16 -21.87 -12.89 -14.06
CA GLU A 16 -20.95 -12.88 -12.90
C GLU A 16 -19.52 -12.48 -13.28
N ASN A 17 -19.03 -12.93 -14.46
CA ASN A 17 -17.65 -12.77 -14.88
C ASN A 17 -17.44 -11.81 -16.07
N ALA A 18 -18.51 -11.26 -16.66
CA ALA A 18 -18.42 -10.45 -17.86
C ALA A 18 -19.49 -9.34 -17.90
N VAL A 19 -19.08 -8.14 -18.32
CA VAL A 19 -19.98 -7.02 -18.61
C VAL A 19 -19.57 -6.42 -19.95
N THR A 20 -20.49 -6.42 -20.93
CA THR A 20 -20.18 -5.95 -22.29
C THR A 20 -21.44 -5.46 -23.01
N GLU A 21 -21.29 -4.41 -23.81
CA GLU A 21 -22.32 -4.00 -24.74
C GLU A 21 -22.35 -4.90 -25.98
N ARG A 22 -23.54 -5.30 -26.43
CA ARG A 22 -23.72 -6.18 -27.58
C ARG A 22 -24.86 -5.71 -28.46
N ARG A 23 -24.66 -5.87 -29.77
CA ARG A 23 -25.71 -5.70 -30.78
C ARG A 23 -26.50 -7.00 -30.87
N ILE A 24 -27.77 -6.94 -30.56
CA ILE A 24 -28.71 -8.04 -30.63
C ILE A 24 -29.64 -7.77 -31.82
N SER A 25 -29.69 -8.72 -32.77
CA SER A 25 -30.65 -8.61 -33.87
C SER A 25 -32.04 -9.00 -33.36
N PRO A 26 -33.08 -8.19 -33.64
CA PRO A 26 -34.47 -8.57 -33.35
C PRO A 26 -34.93 -9.83 -34.10
N SER A 27 -34.21 -10.22 -35.17
CA SER A 27 -34.51 -11.42 -35.96
C SER A 27 -33.96 -12.72 -35.36
N TRP A 28 -33.25 -12.67 -34.23
CA TRP A 28 -32.76 -13.88 -33.57
C TRP A 28 -33.85 -14.54 -32.74
N THR A 29 -33.84 -15.86 -32.74
CA THR A 29 -34.60 -16.65 -31.76
C THR A 29 -33.89 -16.60 -30.40
N ILE A 30 -34.61 -16.93 -29.32
CA ILE A 30 -34.01 -16.99 -27.98
C ILE A 30 -32.89 -18.03 -27.91
N SER A 31 -33.08 -19.18 -28.57
CA SER A 31 -32.06 -20.22 -28.74
C SER A 31 -30.79 -19.67 -29.40
N THR A 32 -30.93 -18.96 -30.52
CA THR A 32 -29.79 -18.32 -31.24
C THR A 32 -29.10 -17.28 -30.37
N LEU A 33 -29.87 -16.46 -29.64
CA LEU A 33 -29.32 -15.47 -28.72
C LEU A 33 -28.48 -16.15 -27.65
N LYS A 34 -28.99 -17.18 -26.98
CA LYS A 34 -28.26 -17.91 -25.94
C LYS A 34 -26.96 -18.51 -26.45
N SER A 35 -26.97 -19.14 -27.62
CA SER A 35 -25.75 -19.64 -28.28
C SER A 35 -24.72 -18.52 -28.55
N LYS A 36 -25.17 -17.32 -28.89
CA LYS A 36 -24.27 -16.16 -29.10
C LYS A 36 -23.77 -15.53 -27.79
N LEU A 37 -24.48 -15.73 -26.68
CA LEU A 37 -24.06 -15.26 -25.36
C LEU A 37 -23.04 -16.18 -24.70
N GLU A 38 -23.02 -17.47 -25.02
CA GLU A 38 -22.07 -18.46 -24.46
C GLU A 38 -20.59 -18.04 -24.55
N PRO A 39 -20.02 -17.66 -25.72
CA PRO A 39 -18.61 -17.26 -25.80
C PRO A 39 -18.28 -15.95 -25.04
N ILE A 40 -19.31 -15.23 -24.59
CA ILE A 40 -19.17 -13.97 -23.86
C ILE A 40 -19.25 -14.21 -22.35
N THR A 41 -20.27 -14.96 -21.92
CA THR A 41 -20.56 -15.19 -20.50
C THR A 41 -19.86 -16.43 -19.95
N GLY A 42 -19.44 -17.36 -20.81
CA GLY A 42 -18.94 -18.69 -20.44
C GLY A 42 -20.04 -19.65 -19.97
N ILE A 43 -21.31 -19.26 -20.07
CA ILE A 43 -22.44 -20.04 -19.59
C ILE A 43 -23.07 -20.77 -20.78
N PRO A 44 -23.18 -22.11 -20.77
CA PRO A 44 -23.75 -22.85 -21.89
C PRO A 44 -25.26 -22.56 -22.02
N PRO A 45 -25.83 -22.57 -23.25
CA PRO A 45 -27.21 -22.12 -23.51
C PRO A 45 -28.28 -22.77 -22.62
N PHE A 46 -28.16 -24.07 -22.35
CA PHE A 46 -29.10 -24.81 -21.50
C PHE A 46 -29.11 -24.33 -20.03
N ALA A 47 -28.04 -23.68 -19.58
CA ALA A 47 -27.89 -23.17 -18.22
C ALA A 47 -28.03 -21.65 -18.10
N GLN A 48 -28.33 -20.96 -19.22
CA GLN A 48 -28.55 -19.53 -19.21
C GLN A 48 -29.96 -19.19 -18.76
N GLN A 49 -30.07 -18.51 -17.63
CA GLN A 49 -31.30 -17.83 -17.22
C GLN A 49 -31.17 -16.34 -17.53
N LEU A 50 -32.04 -15.83 -18.40
CA LEU A 50 -32.02 -14.46 -18.89
C LEU A 50 -32.99 -13.59 -18.09
N SER A 51 -32.56 -12.39 -17.69
CA SER A 51 -33.42 -11.38 -17.08
C SER A 51 -33.23 -10.03 -17.78
N TYR A 52 -34.33 -9.43 -18.23
CA TYR A 52 -34.32 -8.14 -18.91
C TYR A 52 -34.63 -7.01 -17.92
N GLN A 53 -33.87 -5.92 -18.00
CA GLN A 53 -34.06 -4.73 -17.19
C GLN A 53 -33.95 -3.49 -18.08
N LEU A 54 -35.01 -2.70 -18.15
CA LEU A 54 -35.07 -1.54 -19.04
C LEU A 54 -34.15 -0.39 -18.58
N HIS A 55 -34.14 -0.11 -17.27
CA HIS A 55 -33.30 0.91 -16.62
C HIS A 55 -32.93 0.41 -15.22
N ASP A 56 -31.87 0.96 -14.60
CA ASP A 56 -31.41 0.54 -13.27
C ASP A 56 -32.49 0.59 -12.17
N ALA A 57 -33.46 1.52 -12.28
CA ALA A 57 -34.58 1.65 -11.34
C ALA A 57 -35.77 0.71 -11.64
N SER A 58 -35.78 0.04 -12.79
CA SER A 58 -36.84 -0.91 -13.16
C SER A 58 -36.54 -2.30 -12.58
N PRO A 59 -37.56 -3.07 -12.16
CA PRO A 59 -37.33 -4.45 -11.72
C PRO A 59 -36.84 -5.32 -12.88
N ALA A 60 -35.88 -6.20 -12.61
CA ALA A 60 -35.42 -7.19 -13.59
C ALA A 60 -36.53 -8.24 -13.82
N GLN A 61 -36.94 -8.42 -15.07
CA GLN A 61 -37.98 -9.37 -15.45
C GLN A 61 -37.35 -10.64 -16.02
N PRO A 62 -37.58 -11.83 -15.41
CA PRO A 62 -37.08 -13.08 -15.95
C PRO A 62 -37.76 -13.40 -17.28
N ILE A 63 -36.97 -13.82 -18.27
CA ILE A 63 -37.47 -14.27 -19.57
C ILE A 63 -37.63 -15.78 -19.49
N SER A 64 -38.88 -16.25 -19.50
CA SER A 64 -39.22 -17.67 -19.58
C SER A 64 -40.13 -17.87 -20.78
N VAL A 65 -39.65 -18.66 -21.74
CA VAL A 65 -40.35 -18.93 -23.00
C VAL A 65 -40.58 -20.43 -23.10
N ALA A 66 -41.76 -20.84 -23.57
CA ALA A 66 -42.10 -22.26 -23.71
C ALA A 66 -41.30 -22.97 -24.82
N ASP A 67 -41.04 -22.27 -25.93
CA ASP A 67 -40.24 -22.75 -27.06
C ASP A 67 -39.26 -21.66 -27.50
N GLU A 68 -37.97 -21.88 -27.23
CA GLU A 68 -36.90 -20.91 -27.47
C GLU A 68 -36.52 -20.79 -28.95
N ASP A 69 -36.90 -21.75 -29.79
CA ASP A 69 -36.68 -21.73 -31.24
C ASP A 69 -37.82 -21.03 -31.97
N ALA A 70 -39.02 -20.98 -31.38
CA ALA A 70 -40.20 -20.34 -31.99
C ALA A 70 -40.32 -18.84 -31.69
N VAL A 71 -39.74 -18.34 -30.59
CA VAL A 71 -39.88 -16.95 -30.16
C VAL A 71 -38.69 -16.10 -30.59
N TYR A 72 -38.99 -14.98 -31.25
CA TYR A 72 -38.01 -14.00 -31.69
C TYR A 72 -37.79 -12.90 -30.66
N VAL A 73 -36.58 -12.33 -30.62
CA VAL A 73 -36.25 -11.18 -29.77
C VAL A 73 -37.17 -9.98 -30.05
N SER A 74 -37.62 -9.80 -31.30
CA SER A 74 -38.58 -8.75 -31.67
C SER A 74 -39.91 -8.82 -30.91
N GLU A 75 -40.32 -10.01 -30.45
CA GLU A 75 -41.58 -10.21 -29.72
C GLU A 75 -41.48 -9.80 -28.25
N LEU A 76 -40.26 -9.65 -27.72
CA LEU A 76 -40.02 -9.31 -26.32
C LEU A 76 -39.99 -7.80 -26.03
N GLY A 77 -40.11 -6.96 -27.07
CA GLY A 77 -40.19 -5.50 -26.90
C GLY A 77 -38.93 -4.84 -26.33
N TRP A 78 -37.76 -5.45 -26.54
CA TRP A 78 -36.49 -4.94 -26.01
C TRP A 78 -36.07 -3.65 -26.70
N THR A 79 -35.52 -2.73 -25.91
CA THR A 79 -35.05 -1.42 -26.39
C THR A 79 -33.55 -1.27 -26.23
N ALA A 80 -32.95 -0.39 -27.02
CA ALA A 80 -31.53 -0.05 -26.87
C ALA A 80 -31.25 0.59 -25.50
N GLY A 81 -30.07 0.34 -24.95
CA GLY A 81 -29.65 0.84 -23.63
C GLY A 81 -30.17 0.02 -22.44
N ALA A 82 -31.02 -0.98 -22.69
CA ALA A 82 -31.44 -1.91 -21.64
C ALA A 82 -30.31 -2.87 -21.22
N LYS A 83 -30.47 -3.48 -20.04
CA LYS A 83 -29.58 -4.47 -19.47
C LYS A 83 -30.17 -5.87 -19.58
N LEU A 84 -29.36 -6.82 -20.04
CA LEU A 84 -29.67 -8.23 -20.08
C LEU A 84 -28.74 -8.96 -19.10
N ALA A 85 -29.29 -9.37 -17.97
CA ALA A 85 -28.56 -10.18 -17.00
C ALA A 85 -28.64 -11.67 -17.39
N VAL A 86 -27.50 -12.35 -17.39
CA VAL A 86 -27.36 -13.77 -17.68
C VAL A 86 -26.83 -14.46 -16.44
N SER A 87 -27.66 -15.26 -15.78
CA SER A 87 -27.28 -16.06 -14.61
C SER A 87 -27.07 -17.52 -14.98
N ASP A 88 -26.03 -18.15 -14.41
CA ASP A 88 -25.75 -19.58 -14.56
C ASP A 88 -26.61 -20.39 -13.59
N THR A 89 -27.33 -21.39 -14.09
CA THR A 89 -28.17 -22.29 -13.27
C THR A 89 -27.48 -23.60 -12.90
N ARG A 90 -26.27 -23.88 -13.42
CA ARG A 90 -25.50 -25.08 -13.05
C ARG A 90 -25.13 -25.07 -11.57
N PRO A 91 -24.92 -26.22 -10.92
CA PRO A 91 -24.38 -26.26 -9.56
C PRO A 91 -23.01 -25.54 -9.47
N PRO A 92 -22.64 -24.95 -8.31
CA PRO A 92 -21.36 -24.27 -8.14
C PRO A 92 -20.12 -25.11 -8.51
N SER A 93 -20.19 -26.44 -8.34
CA SER A 93 -19.11 -27.37 -8.72
C SER A 93 -18.80 -27.40 -10.22
N PHE A 94 -19.73 -26.96 -11.07
CA PHE A 94 -19.57 -26.89 -12.53
C PHE A 94 -19.29 -25.45 -13.01
N ARG A 95 -19.14 -24.49 -12.10
CA ARG A 95 -18.81 -23.09 -12.38
C ARG A 95 -17.35 -22.85 -12.01
N GLU A 96 -16.44 -23.11 -12.95
CA GLU A 96 -15.03 -22.84 -12.72
C GLU A 96 -14.81 -21.33 -12.49
N ASN A 97 -14.17 -20.98 -11.37
CA ASN A 97 -13.86 -19.61 -11.02
C ASN A 97 -12.49 -19.22 -11.59
N TYR A 98 -12.49 -18.51 -12.73
CA TYR A 98 -11.27 -18.01 -13.36
C TYR A 98 -10.82 -16.63 -12.83
N THR A 99 -11.60 -16.01 -11.95
CA THR A 99 -11.25 -14.70 -11.36
C THR A 99 -10.38 -14.86 -10.12
N ASP A 100 -10.48 -16.00 -9.43
CA ASP A 100 -9.68 -16.29 -8.26
C ASP A 100 -8.29 -16.81 -8.66
N THR A 101 -7.31 -15.90 -8.65
CA THR A 101 -5.90 -16.21 -8.92
C THR A 101 -5.14 -16.68 -7.68
N SER A 102 -5.81 -16.87 -6.52
CA SER A 102 -5.17 -17.35 -5.29
C SER A 102 -4.71 -18.80 -5.38
N GLN A 103 -5.41 -19.61 -6.18
CA GLN A 103 -5.12 -21.04 -6.38
C GLN A 103 -4.04 -21.29 -7.44
N VAL A 104 -3.60 -20.25 -8.15
CA VAL A 104 -2.54 -20.36 -9.15
C VAL A 104 -1.20 -20.20 -8.45
N GLU A 105 -0.38 -21.25 -8.48
CA GLU A 105 1.01 -21.17 -8.01
C GLU A 105 1.77 -20.14 -8.85
N LYS A 106 2.06 -18.99 -8.23
CA LYS A 106 2.85 -17.93 -8.87
C LYS A 106 4.32 -18.30 -8.75
N TYR A 107 5.01 -18.33 -9.88
CA TYR A 107 6.45 -18.49 -9.87
C TYR A 107 7.12 -17.23 -9.30
N GLU A 108 7.87 -17.39 -8.20
CA GLU A 108 8.73 -16.36 -7.65
C GLU A 108 10.19 -16.69 -8.01
N MET A 109 10.83 -15.79 -8.77
CA MET A 109 12.21 -15.99 -9.18
C MET A 109 13.15 -15.76 -7.98
N PRO A 110 14.02 -16.73 -7.64
CA PRO A 110 15.00 -16.54 -6.57
C PRO A 110 15.89 -15.32 -6.83
N GLU A 111 16.21 -14.55 -5.79
CA GLU A 111 16.99 -13.31 -5.92
C GLU A 111 18.35 -13.54 -6.57
N GLN A 112 18.97 -14.70 -6.30
CA GLN A 112 20.26 -15.08 -6.88
C GLN A 112 20.19 -15.23 -8.40
N ASP A 113 19.07 -15.73 -8.92
CA ASP A 113 18.89 -15.93 -10.36
C ASP A 113 18.45 -14.62 -11.02
N TYR A 114 17.57 -13.86 -10.37
CA TYR A 114 17.22 -12.50 -10.80
C TYR A 114 18.46 -11.59 -10.94
N ALA A 115 19.43 -11.74 -10.03
CA ALA A 115 20.66 -10.95 -10.06
C ALA A 115 21.60 -11.28 -11.24
N LYS A 116 21.48 -12.47 -11.84
CA LYS A 116 22.26 -12.89 -13.02
C LYS A 116 21.66 -12.38 -14.33
N LEU A 117 20.38 -12.00 -14.33
CA LEU A 117 19.68 -11.51 -15.53
C LEU A 117 20.20 -10.13 -15.95
N SER A 118 20.75 -10.05 -17.16
CA SER A 118 21.34 -8.83 -17.73
C SER A 118 20.33 -7.80 -18.25
N ASP A 119 19.10 -8.26 -18.52
CA ASP A 119 17.92 -7.52 -18.98
C ASP A 119 16.91 -7.24 -17.87
N SER A 120 17.33 -7.40 -16.60
CA SER A 120 16.49 -7.10 -15.44
C SER A 120 16.51 -5.62 -15.05
N VAL A 121 15.46 -5.18 -14.34
CA VAL A 121 15.41 -3.85 -13.71
C VAL A 121 16.58 -3.67 -12.74
N LEU A 122 17.02 -4.72 -12.05
CA LEU A 122 18.20 -4.66 -11.18
C LEU A 122 19.47 -4.36 -11.98
N ALA A 123 19.71 -5.06 -13.09
CA ALA A 123 20.87 -4.83 -13.95
C ALA A 123 20.85 -3.41 -14.56
N TRP A 124 19.68 -2.92 -14.96
CA TRP A 124 19.49 -1.55 -15.43
C TRP A 124 19.80 -0.51 -14.34
N LYS A 125 19.29 -0.71 -13.11
CA LYS A 125 19.59 0.18 -11.96
C LYS A 125 21.08 0.21 -11.61
N LYS A 126 21.75 -0.95 -11.65
CA LYS A 126 23.20 -1.04 -11.43
C LYS A 126 23.99 -0.32 -12.52
N ARG A 127 23.65 -0.56 -13.80
CA ARG A 127 24.34 0.06 -14.95
C ARG A 127 24.22 1.58 -14.96
N ASN A 128 23.07 2.10 -14.55
CA ASN A 128 22.82 3.55 -14.49
C ASN A 128 23.11 4.17 -13.13
N GLN A 129 23.69 3.41 -12.18
CA GLN A 129 24.07 3.92 -10.87
C GLN A 129 22.91 4.61 -10.12
N LEU A 130 21.71 4.02 -10.18
CA LEU A 130 20.51 4.64 -9.61
C LEU A 130 20.27 4.24 -8.15
N GLY A 131 19.85 5.21 -7.34
CA GLY A 131 19.50 5.00 -5.94
C GLY A 131 20.70 4.46 -5.15
N ARG A 132 20.54 3.30 -4.51
CA ARG A 132 21.60 2.65 -3.71
C ARG A 132 22.87 2.26 -4.47
N PHE A 133 22.87 2.36 -5.81
CA PHE A 133 24.03 2.07 -6.66
C PHE A 133 24.76 3.33 -7.12
N ASP A 134 24.31 4.51 -6.70
CA ASP A 134 24.97 5.79 -6.99
C ASP A 134 26.25 5.93 -6.17
N PRO A 135 27.45 6.01 -6.80
CA PRO A 135 28.71 6.16 -6.07
C PRO A 135 28.80 7.50 -5.32
N THR A 136 28.04 8.52 -5.75
CA THR A 136 28.03 9.81 -5.06
C THR A 136 27.27 9.76 -3.74
N GLN A 137 26.38 8.79 -3.51
CA GLN A 137 25.67 8.67 -2.24
C GLN A 137 26.61 8.35 -1.08
N ALA A 138 27.59 7.46 -1.27
CA ALA A 138 28.56 7.14 -0.23
C ALA A 138 29.41 8.39 0.10
N ALA A 139 29.94 9.06 -0.92
CA ALA A 139 30.72 10.29 -0.73
C ALA A 139 29.89 11.42 -0.08
N THR A 140 28.61 11.57 -0.47
CA THR A 140 27.70 12.56 0.11
C THR A 140 27.34 12.21 1.56
N ALA A 141 27.17 10.93 1.88
CA ALA A 141 26.90 10.47 3.23
C ALA A 141 28.11 10.68 4.15
N GLU A 142 29.32 10.35 3.69
CA GLU A 142 30.57 10.61 4.41
C GLU A 142 30.79 12.12 4.63
N GLN A 143 30.53 12.95 3.62
CA GLN A 143 30.60 14.41 3.74
C GLN A 143 29.60 14.94 4.77
N LYS A 144 28.33 14.52 4.70
CA LYS A 144 27.30 14.92 5.68
C LYS A 144 27.66 14.47 7.09
N GLN A 145 28.17 13.25 7.24
CA GLN A 145 28.61 12.75 8.53
C GLN A 145 29.78 13.59 9.08
N ALA A 146 30.78 13.91 8.26
CA ALA A 146 31.90 14.75 8.67
C ALA A 146 31.46 16.19 9.03
N GLU A 147 30.42 16.72 8.38
CA GLU A 147 29.81 18.00 8.74
C GLU A 147 29.09 17.94 10.09
N GLU A 148 28.32 16.87 10.35
CA GLU A 148 27.65 16.65 11.64
C GLU A 148 28.66 16.44 12.77
N GLU A 149 29.76 15.70 12.54
CA GLU A 149 30.84 15.53 13.51
C GLU A 149 31.52 16.87 13.85
N LYS A 150 31.77 17.72 12.85
CA LYS A 150 32.27 19.09 13.08
C LYS A 150 31.29 19.96 13.85
N GLU A 151 29.98 19.76 13.66
CA GLU A 151 28.95 20.50 14.39
C GLU A 151 28.90 20.12 15.87
N VAL A 152 29.03 18.81 16.16
CA VAL A 152 29.21 18.28 17.53
C VAL A 152 30.44 18.90 18.19
N GLU A 153 31.59 18.91 17.49
CA GLU A 153 32.83 19.49 18.00
C GLU A 153 32.69 21.00 18.25
N LYS A 154 32.08 21.74 17.33
CA LYS A 154 31.83 23.18 17.45
C LYS A 154 30.92 23.52 18.63
N ARG A 155 29.95 22.65 18.95
CA ARG A 155 29.09 22.77 20.12
C ARG A 155 29.76 22.34 21.42
N GLY A 156 30.96 21.76 21.35
CA GLY A 156 31.68 21.26 22.52
C GLY A 156 31.05 20.01 23.15
N ILE A 157 30.21 19.27 22.42
CA ILE A 157 29.53 18.08 22.93
C ILE A 157 30.57 16.96 23.07
N LYS A 158 30.78 16.47 24.29
CA LYS A 158 31.71 15.38 24.60
C LYS A 158 31.04 14.39 25.55
N VAL A 159 31.40 13.12 25.43
CA VAL A 159 30.94 12.07 26.36
C VAL A 159 31.43 12.42 27.77
N GLY A 160 30.53 12.31 28.74
CA GLY A 160 30.75 12.67 30.15
C GLY A 160 30.33 14.10 30.52
N GLU A 161 30.02 14.95 29.55
CA GLU A 161 29.61 16.33 29.84
C GLU A 161 28.16 16.42 30.31
N ARG A 162 27.91 17.36 31.23
CA ARG A 162 26.56 17.74 31.65
C ARG A 162 25.88 18.52 30.53
N CYS A 163 24.61 18.19 30.31
CA CYS A 163 23.87 18.74 29.20
C CYS A 163 22.38 18.91 29.50
N LEU A 164 21.77 19.78 28.71
CA LEU A 164 20.34 19.98 28.62
C LEU A 164 19.86 19.49 27.24
N VAL A 165 18.83 18.66 27.24
CA VAL A 165 18.16 18.16 26.04
C VAL A 165 16.84 18.90 25.82
N GLY A 166 16.76 19.68 24.75
CA GLY A 166 15.58 20.49 24.40
C GLY A 166 15.79 21.99 24.60
N GLU A 167 14.71 22.69 24.93
CA GLU A 167 14.72 24.14 25.19
C GLU A 167 15.13 24.45 26.63
N ILE A 168 15.59 25.66 26.93
CA ILE A 168 16.15 26.00 28.25
C ILE A 168 15.11 25.86 29.38
N GLU A 169 13.87 26.28 29.15
CA GLU A 169 12.82 26.33 30.17
C GLU A 169 12.19 24.96 30.46
N THR A 170 12.06 24.11 29.45
CA THR A 170 11.39 22.79 29.53
C THR A 170 12.33 21.61 29.32
N GLY A 171 13.64 21.89 29.27
CA GLY A 171 14.67 20.93 28.92
C GLY A 171 14.89 19.89 29.99
N ARG A 172 15.30 18.70 29.54
CA ARG A 172 15.63 17.57 30.41
C ARG A 172 17.13 17.54 30.64
N ARG A 173 17.55 17.51 31.91
CA ARG A 173 18.97 17.48 32.28
C ARG A 173 19.51 16.05 32.26
N GLY A 174 20.79 15.92 31.96
CA GLY A 174 21.47 14.64 31.93
C GLY A 174 22.94 14.76 31.57
N GLU A 175 23.53 13.62 31.25
CA GLU A 175 24.92 13.46 30.88
C GLU A 175 25.03 12.84 29.50
N VAL A 176 25.90 13.38 28.65
CA VAL A 176 26.19 12.80 27.34
C VAL A 176 26.89 11.45 27.53
N ALA A 177 26.24 10.37 27.11
CA ALA A 177 26.72 9.01 27.28
C ALA A 177 27.21 8.36 25.98
N TYR A 178 26.81 8.90 24.81
CA TYR A 178 27.19 8.37 23.51
C TYR A 178 27.18 9.47 22.44
N ILE A 179 28.10 9.40 21.47
CA ILE A 179 28.13 10.25 20.28
C ILE A 179 28.51 9.36 19.10
N GLY A 180 27.67 9.27 18.07
CA GLY A 180 27.99 8.49 16.88
C GLY A 180 26.78 8.08 16.04
N LEU A 181 27.04 7.24 15.04
CA LEU A 181 25.99 6.68 14.17
C LEU A 181 25.16 5.63 14.91
N VAL A 182 23.86 5.64 14.63
CA VAL A 182 22.94 4.60 15.09
C VAL A 182 22.29 3.96 13.86
N GLU A 183 22.84 2.83 13.40
CA GLU A 183 22.48 2.17 12.13
C GLU A 183 20.98 1.89 11.99
N LYS A 184 20.29 1.67 13.11
CA LYS A 184 18.87 1.31 13.15
C LYS A 184 17.93 2.51 13.04
N ILE A 185 18.42 3.76 13.14
CA ILE A 185 17.58 4.94 12.99
C ILE A 185 17.51 5.31 11.49
N PRO A 186 16.31 5.27 10.84
CA PRO A 186 16.18 5.42 9.38
C PRO A 186 16.68 6.74 8.80
N GLN A 187 16.76 7.78 9.63
CA GLN A 187 17.23 9.10 9.20
C GLN A 187 18.76 9.21 9.12
N GLY A 188 19.50 8.17 9.55
CA GLY A 188 20.97 8.14 9.54
C GLY A 188 21.60 9.27 10.36
N GLY A 189 22.90 9.53 10.13
CA GLY A 189 23.66 10.63 10.73
C GLY A 189 24.05 10.43 12.20
N ILE A 190 24.74 11.43 12.75
CA ILE A 190 25.24 11.46 14.13
C ILE A 190 24.10 11.71 15.12
N TRP A 191 24.10 10.90 16.16
CA TRP A 191 23.20 10.95 17.30
C TRP A 191 23.99 11.14 18.58
N VAL A 192 23.38 11.86 19.51
CA VAL A 192 23.86 12.03 20.88
C VAL A 192 22.95 11.21 21.79
N GLY A 193 23.52 10.18 22.41
CA GLY A 193 22.87 9.43 23.47
C GLY A 193 23.09 10.15 24.80
N VAL A 194 22.00 10.44 25.51
CA VAL A 194 22.02 11.14 26.80
C VAL A 194 21.39 10.24 27.85
N ARG A 195 22.10 10.12 28.98
CA ARG A 195 21.59 9.54 30.23
C ARG A 195 20.95 10.66 31.04
N LEU A 196 19.63 10.68 31.07
CA LEU A 196 18.80 11.66 31.76
C LEU A 196 18.80 11.40 33.27
N ASP A 197 18.71 12.46 34.05
CA ASP A 197 18.63 12.37 35.51
C ASP A 197 17.26 11.85 35.96
N GLU A 198 16.21 12.22 35.24
CA GLU A 198 14.82 11.84 35.48
C GLU A 198 14.37 10.75 34.48
N PRO A 199 13.36 9.91 34.81
CA PRO A 199 12.85 8.85 33.95
C PRO A 199 11.95 9.38 32.80
N THR A 200 12.42 10.41 32.09
CA THR A 200 11.71 11.10 30.99
C THR A 200 12.26 10.73 29.60
N GLY A 201 13.08 9.67 29.54
CA GLY A 201 13.68 9.09 28.35
C GLY A 201 12.76 8.13 27.61
N LYS A 202 13.33 7.43 26.62
CA LYS A 202 12.63 6.49 25.74
C LYS A 202 13.19 5.06 25.80
N ASN A 203 14.39 4.90 26.34
CA ASN A 203 15.11 3.62 26.38
C ASN A 203 16.00 3.53 27.62
N ASP A 204 16.76 2.43 27.74
CA ASP A 204 17.71 2.12 28.80
C ASP A 204 19.18 2.23 28.31
N GLY A 205 19.41 2.99 27.22
CA GLY A 205 20.69 3.06 26.52
C GLY A 205 20.90 1.96 25.47
N SER A 206 19.89 1.10 25.24
CA SER A 206 19.85 0.16 24.11
C SER A 206 18.81 0.52 23.05
N MET A 207 19.01 0.06 21.81
CA MET A 207 18.07 0.19 20.70
C MET A 207 18.11 -1.08 19.84
N ASP A 208 16.96 -1.72 19.63
CA ASP A 208 16.81 -2.97 18.86
C ASP A 208 17.83 -4.08 19.21
N GLY A 209 18.10 -4.25 20.51
CA GLY A 209 19.01 -5.28 21.03
C GLY A 209 20.50 -4.89 21.02
N VAL A 210 20.86 -3.72 20.49
CA VAL A 210 22.23 -3.18 20.55
C VAL A 210 22.34 -2.17 21.69
N ARG A 211 23.30 -2.36 22.60
CA ARG A 211 23.57 -1.45 23.72
C ARG A 211 24.63 -0.42 23.34
N PHE A 212 24.30 0.85 23.48
CA PHE A 212 25.20 1.98 23.20
C PHE A 212 25.77 2.59 24.49
N PHE A 213 24.94 2.67 25.53
CA PHE A 213 25.34 3.12 26.87
C PHE A 213 24.49 2.43 27.95
N GLU A 214 24.89 2.60 29.20
CA GLU A 214 24.15 2.09 30.36
C GLU A 214 23.29 3.19 30.97
N ALA A 215 21.99 2.94 31.06
CA ALA A 215 21.03 3.79 31.76
C ALA A 215 19.91 2.94 32.38
N SER A 216 19.25 3.47 33.40
CA SER A 216 18.03 2.86 33.95
C SER A 216 16.89 2.90 32.93
N SER A 217 15.85 2.09 33.15
CA SER A 217 14.65 2.10 32.30
C SER A 217 14.05 3.51 32.23
N ASN A 218 13.80 3.99 31.01
CA ASN A 218 13.35 5.36 30.72
C ASN A 218 14.33 6.48 31.08
N HIS A 219 15.62 6.21 31.29
CA HIS A 219 16.63 7.27 31.46
C HIS A 219 17.47 7.53 30.21
N GLY A 220 17.43 6.67 29.21
CA GLY A 220 18.16 6.86 27.94
C GLY A 220 17.33 7.59 26.90
N THR A 221 17.96 8.53 26.18
CA THR A 221 17.37 9.15 24.98
C THR A 221 18.43 9.38 23.91
N PHE A 222 18.04 9.28 22.64
CA PHE A 222 18.88 9.67 21.49
C PHE A 222 18.28 10.92 20.85
N VAL A 223 19.10 11.94 20.67
CA VAL A 223 18.72 13.20 20.05
C VAL A 223 19.77 13.66 19.06
N ARG A 224 19.39 14.61 18.19
CA ARG A 224 20.34 15.26 17.29
C ARG A 224 21.24 16.21 18.08
N PRO A 225 22.51 16.39 17.66
CA PRO A 225 23.43 17.35 18.27
C PRO A 225 22.83 18.75 18.47
N ASN A 226 22.01 19.21 17.52
CA ASN A 226 21.36 20.51 17.59
C ASN A 226 20.38 20.71 18.77
N ARG A 227 19.93 19.62 19.40
CA ARG A 227 19.04 19.61 20.56
C ARG A 227 19.77 19.44 21.89
N VAL A 228 21.09 19.38 21.86
CA VAL A 228 21.93 19.25 23.06
C VAL A 228 22.66 20.56 23.29
N THR A 229 22.54 21.07 24.51
CA THR A 229 23.31 22.19 25.01
C THR A 229 24.17 21.69 26.15
N VAL A 230 25.50 21.69 25.99
CA VAL A 230 26.43 21.34 27.06
C VAL A 230 26.71 22.56 27.94
N GLY A 231 26.96 22.33 29.23
CA GLY A 231 27.22 23.39 30.18
C GLY A 231 27.00 22.94 31.62
N ASP A 232 26.97 23.92 32.52
CA ASP A 232 26.73 23.68 33.95
C ASP A 232 25.23 23.43 34.21
N PHE A 233 24.82 22.18 33.99
CA PHE A 233 23.46 21.71 34.22
C PHE A 233 23.47 20.63 35.31
N PRO A 234 23.61 20.99 36.60
CA PRO A 234 23.57 20.01 37.69
C PRO A 234 22.19 19.33 37.75
N PRO A 235 22.09 18.10 38.31
CA PRO A 235 20.80 17.47 38.57
C PRO A 235 19.89 18.43 39.34
N LYS A 236 18.59 18.45 39.02
CA LYS A 236 17.64 19.23 39.81
C LYS A 236 17.56 18.65 41.21
N SER A 237 17.66 19.50 42.22
CA SER A 237 17.37 19.12 43.60
C SER A 237 15.87 19.16 43.85
N LEU A 238 15.39 18.37 44.81
CA LEU A 238 13.98 18.41 45.26
C LEU A 238 13.58 19.82 45.74
N ASP A 239 14.53 20.59 46.26
CA ASP A 239 14.32 21.97 46.71
C ASP A 239 14.06 22.96 45.55
N ASP A 240 14.36 22.59 44.29
CA ASP A 240 14.12 23.42 43.11
C ASP A 240 12.68 23.28 42.56
N GLU A 241 11.94 22.22 42.94
CA GLU A 241 10.56 21.99 42.47
C GLU A 241 9.55 22.88 43.21
N ASP A 242 9.77 23.18 44.49
CA ASP A 242 8.88 24.01 45.32
C ASP A 242 8.85 25.49 44.91
N LEU A 243 9.82 25.98 44.12
CA LEU A 243 9.88 27.38 43.70
C LEU A 243 9.02 27.71 42.47
N LEU A 244 8.53 26.71 41.74
CA LEU A 244 7.79 26.90 40.48
C LEU A 244 6.28 26.71 40.62
N GLU A 245 5.78 26.22 41.76
CA GLU A 245 4.33 26.10 42.02
C GLU A 245 3.68 27.37 42.61
N GLU A 246 4.47 28.41 42.94
CA GLU A 246 3.97 29.73 43.38
C GLU A 246 4.22 30.84 42.33
N ILE A 247 3.65 30.74 41.12
CA ILE A 247 3.42 31.92 40.25
C ILE A 247 2.06 31.81 39.54
#